data_AF-A0A0N4YXZ1-F1
#
_entry.id   AF-A0A0N4YXZ1-F1
#
_cell.length_a   1.000
_cell.length_b   1.000
_cell.length_c   1.000
_cell.angle_alpha   90.00
_cell.angle_beta   90.00
_cell.angle_gamma   90.00
#
_symmetry.space_group_name_H-M   'P 1'
#
loop_
_entity.id
_entity.type
_entity.pdbx_description
1 polymer ?
#
loop_
_entity_poly.entity_id
_entity_poly.type
_entity_poly.pdbx_seq_one_letter_code
_entity_poly.pdbx_strand_id
1 'polypeptide(L)'
;MSAPAKGVKTERKKRTLEDREKKKKAVKDESAEDKKPEREIKTVQKKKEPDEYDYDSSDEEDLRNTIGNIPVDKLNNIASGKYPVVGYNPYEPFLDIFSSEKSIHPIDNRPEPKARFIPSKDEMRIVSRMVHAIKMGWARGPKQKEEKKFYDIWAAEDAMDHKTKSELARMRMHMPAPKMPLPVHAESWEEAEPEDRTIQFIPQKYDALRKVPQYNKFITERFERCLDLYLAPRKIKMKLQVDPSDLLPDLPNPEDLRPFPTTLAFVSRYYHILNSLFMFIQSKRTHTK
;
A
#
# COMPACT_ATOMS: atom_id res chain seq x y z
N MET A 1 42.16 -4.75 47.91
CA MET A 1 41.82 -5.33 46.60
C MET A 1 40.57 -6.18 46.78
N SER A 2 39.42 -5.72 46.27
CA SER A 2 38.19 -6.52 46.20
C SER A 2 37.37 -5.98 45.03
N ALA A 3 37.10 -6.83 44.05
CA ALA A 3 36.42 -6.46 42.81
C ALA A 3 34.89 -6.41 43.01
N PRO A 4 34.16 -5.47 42.37
CA PRO A 4 32.70 -5.48 42.42
C PRO A 4 32.12 -6.46 41.39
N ALA A 5 31.16 -7.26 41.83
CA ALA A 5 30.42 -8.23 41.03
C ALA A 5 29.58 -7.53 39.93
N LYS A 6 29.67 -8.06 38.70
CA LYS A 6 28.84 -7.63 37.56
C LYS A 6 27.41 -8.15 37.73
N GLY A 7 26.46 -7.26 37.98
CA GLY A 7 25.03 -7.57 37.97
C GLY A 7 24.55 -7.88 36.55
N VAL A 8 24.09 -9.11 36.32
CA VAL A 8 23.42 -9.53 35.09
C VAL A 8 22.01 -8.93 35.08
N LYS A 9 21.76 -7.95 34.20
CA LYS A 9 20.41 -7.46 33.92
C LYS A 9 19.68 -8.49 33.07
N THR A 10 18.68 -9.16 33.64
CA THR A 10 17.71 -9.95 32.88
C THR A 10 16.63 -9.01 32.33
N GLU A 11 16.69 -8.70 31.04
CA GLU A 11 15.62 -7.98 30.35
C GLU A 11 14.38 -8.86 30.22
N ARG A 12 13.31 -8.49 30.93
CA ARG A 12 11.98 -9.08 30.69
C ARG A 12 11.43 -8.53 29.37
N LYS A 13 11.54 -9.34 28.31
CA LYS A 13 10.95 -9.08 26.99
C LYS A 13 9.43 -8.92 27.11
N LYS A 14 8.88 -7.77 26.73
CA LYS A 14 7.43 -7.55 26.62
C LYS A 14 6.91 -8.35 25.42
N ARG A 15 5.94 -9.24 25.66
CA ARG A 15 5.31 -10.08 24.64
C ARG A 15 4.50 -9.21 23.66
N THR A 16 4.70 -9.42 22.37
CA THR A 16 3.98 -8.70 21.31
C THR A 16 2.56 -9.27 21.12
N LEU A 17 1.69 -8.52 20.44
CA LEU A 17 0.28 -8.91 20.22
C LEU A 17 0.16 -10.25 19.47
N GLU A 18 1.09 -10.55 18.57
CA GLU A 18 1.17 -11.81 17.82
C GLU A 18 1.44 -13.02 18.73
N ASP A 19 2.21 -12.85 19.81
CA ASP A 19 2.47 -13.94 20.78
C ASP A 19 1.23 -14.27 21.62
N ARG A 20 0.32 -13.30 21.83
CA ARG A 20 -0.97 -13.51 22.51
C ARG A 20 -1.98 -14.22 21.60
N GLU A 21 -1.91 -13.98 20.29
CA GLU A 21 -2.75 -14.66 19.30
C GLU A 21 -2.31 -16.11 19.06
N LYS A 22 -0.99 -16.38 19.03
CA LYS A 22 -0.47 -17.76 19.00
C LYS A 22 -0.85 -18.57 20.23
N LYS A 23 -0.86 -17.94 21.41
CA LYS A 23 -1.33 -18.59 22.65
C LYS A 23 -2.86 -18.81 22.66
N LYS A 24 -3.64 -17.93 22.02
CA LYS A 24 -5.09 -18.14 21.83
C LYS A 24 -5.41 -19.21 20.79
N LYS A 25 -4.56 -19.41 19.78
CA LYS A 25 -4.66 -20.55 18.85
C LYS A 25 -4.30 -21.88 19.53
N ALA A 26 -3.20 -21.91 20.27
CA ALA A 26 -2.78 -23.11 21.01
C ALA A 26 -3.82 -23.59 22.06
N VAL A 27 -4.53 -22.66 22.71
CA VAL A 27 -5.61 -23.03 23.67
C VAL A 27 -6.90 -23.46 22.97
N LYS A 28 -7.06 -23.16 21.68
CA LYS A 28 -8.25 -23.55 20.89
C LYS A 28 -8.07 -24.91 20.19
N ASP A 29 -6.82 -25.35 20.03
CA ASP A 29 -6.47 -26.62 19.39
C ASP A 29 -6.43 -27.80 20.39
N GLU A 30 -6.58 -27.55 21.70
CA GLU A 30 -6.60 -28.59 22.75
C GLU A 30 -8.01 -29.00 23.22
N SER A 31 -9.09 -28.58 22.52
CA SER A 31 -10.47 -28.95 22.88
C SER A 31 -11.28 -29.57 21.73
N ALA A 32 -10.63 -30.38 20.89
CA ALA A 32 -11.31 -31.07 19.79
C ALA A 32 -10.68 -32.43 19.47
N GLU A 33 -10.98 -33.44 20.28
CA GLU A 33 -10.96 -34.88 19.96
C GLU A 33 -11.56 -35.58 21.20
N ASP A 34 -12.80 -36.04 21.16
CA ASP A 34 -13.11 -37.44 20.84
C ASP A 34 -14.45 -37.56 20.08
N LYS A 35 -14.37 -37.87 18.78
CA LYS A 35 -15.47 -38.53 18.05
C LYS A 35 -15.22 -40.04 18.12
N LYS A 36 -16.03 -40.77 18.89
CA LYS A 36 -16.06 -42.24 18.85
C LYS A 36 -16.98 -42.74 17.73
N PRO A 37 -16.64 -43.88 17.11
CA PRO A 37 -17.18 -44.34 15.83
C PRO A 37 -18.58 -44.93 15.96
N GLU A 38 -19.36 -44.82 14.87
CA GLU A 38 -20.55 -45.63 14.61
C GLU A 38 -20.20 -47.10 14.82
N ARG A 39 -20.89 -47.72 15.80
CA ARG A 39 -20.90 -49.16 16.00
C ARG A 39 -22.34 -49.60 15.83
N GLU A 40 -22.58 -50.36 14.77
CA GLU A 40 -23.81 -51.13 14.57
C GLU A 40 -24.09 -51.97 15.82
N ILE A 41 -25.18 -51.65 16.52
CA ILE A 41 -25.63 -52.42 17.67
C ILE A 41 -26.50 -53.55 17.14
N LYS A 42 -25.90 -54.76 17.12
CA LYS A 42 -26.62 -56.03 17.01
C LYS A 42 -27.79 -56.02 18.01
N THR A 43 -28.98 -56.37 17.54
CA THR A 43 -30.18 -56.60 18.36
C THR A 43 -29.91 -57.66 19.42
N VAL A 44 -29.50 -57.21 20.61
CA VAL A 44 -29.57 -58.02 21.82
C VAL A 44 -30.95 -57.78 22.40
N GLN A 45 -31.79 -58.81 22.34
CA GLN A 45 -33.10 -58.84 22.99
C GLN A 45 -32.91 -58.54 24.48
N LYS A 46 -33.16 -57.28 24.88
CA LYS A 46 -33.24 -56.92 26.29
C LYS A 46 -34.47 -57.63 26.82
N LYS A 47 -34.27 -58.69 27.62
CA LYS A 47 -35.34 -59.36 28.36
C LYS A 47 -36.10 -58.26 29.12
N LYS A 48 -37.39 -58.11 28.86
CA LYS A 48 -38.28 -57.29 29.68
C LYS A 48 -38.21 -57.88 31.09
N GLU A 49 -37.67 -57.12 32.03
CA GLU A 49 -37.96 -57.38 33.44
C GLU A 49 -39.48 -57.26 33.60
N PRO A 50 -40.12 -58.17 34.36
CA PRO A 50 -41.56 -58.07 34.60
C PRO A 50 -41.83 -56.74 35.30
N ASP A 51 -42.82 -56.00 34.80
CA ASP A 51 -43.34 -54.82 35.47
C ASP A 51 -43.89 -55.26 36.84
N GLU A 52 -43.35 -54.70 37.92
CA GLU A 52 -43.77 -55.01 39.30
C GLU A 52 -45.23 -54.59 39.56
N TYR A 53 -45.82 -53.76 38.69
CA TYR A 53 -47.18 -53.26 38.77
C TYR A 53 -48.18 -53.98 37.84
N ASP A 54 -47.77 -55.01 37.09
CA ASP A 54 -48.68 -55.82 36.25
C ASP A 54 -49.63 -56.71 37.09
N TYR A 55 -49.43 -56.76 38.42
CA TYR A 55 -50.18 -57.60 39.37
C TYR A 55 -50.88 -56.81 40.49
N ASP A 56 -51.10 -55.50 40.33
CA ASP A 56 -52.02 -54.79 41.24
C ASP A 56 -53.46 -54.98 40.78
N SER A 57 -53.92 -56.23 40.88
CA SER A 57 -55.34 -56.58 40.79
C SER A 57 -55.98 -56.24 42.13
N SER A 58 -56.27 -54.95 42.32
CA SER A 58 -57.19 -54.49 43.36
C SER A 58 -58.62 -54.64 42.84
N ASP A 59 -59.05 -55.90 42.68
CA ASP A 59 -60.37 -56.31 42.21
C ASP A 59 -61.15 -57.04 43.31
N GLU A 60 -61.54 -56.34 44.38
CA GLU A 60 -62.59 -56.85 45.26
C GLU A 60 -63.44 -55.75 45.94
N GLU A 61 -63.70 -54.64 45.23
CA GLU A 61 -64.77 -53.72 45.61
C GLU A 61 -65.60 -53.28 44.39
N ASP A 62 -66.92 -53.18 44.61
CA ASP A 62 -68.01 -53.05 43.64
C ASP A 62 -67.77 -52.03 42.51
N LEU A 63 -68.38 -52.27 41.34
CA LEU A 63 -68.39 -51.44 40.12
C LEU A 63 -69.00 -50.02 40.28
N ARG A 64 -68.96 -49.42 41.47
CA ARG A 64 -69.34 -48.03 41.74
C ARG A 64 -68.37 -47.36 42.70
N ASN A 65 -67.09 -47.37 42.38
CA ASN A 65 -66.19 -46.33 42.87
C ASN A 65 -66.44 -45.07 42.03
N THR A 66 -67.57 -44.40 42.27
CA THR A 66 -67.82 -43.07 41.72
C THR A 66 -66.69 -42.20 42.22
N ILE A 67 -65.92 -41.61 41.30
CA ILE A 67 -65.04 -40.47 41.56
C ILE A 67 -65.73 -39.67 42.65
N GLY A 68 -65.13 -39.58 43.85
CA GLY A 68 -65.76 -38.88 44.98
C GLY A 68 -66.13 -37.44 44.59
N ASN A 69 -66.61 -36.61 45.51
CA ASN A 69 -66.98 -35.20 45.23
C ASN A 69 -65.85 -34.30 44.66
N ILE A 70 -64.74 -34.86 44.21
CA ILE A 70 -63.66 -34.24 43.46
C ILE A 70 -64.18 -33.84 42.07
N PRO A 71 -64.12 -32.54 41.73
CA PRO A 71 -64.52 -32.07 40.41
C PRO A 71 -63.57 -32.62 39.35
N VAL A 72 -64.11 -33.36 38.40
CA VAL A 72 -63.38 -34.00 37.29
C VAL A 72 -62.57 -32.96 36.48
N ASP A 73 -63.07 -31.73 36.39
CA ASP A 73 -62.41 -30.62 35.71
C ASP A 73 -61.05 -30.26 36.31
N LYS A 74 -60.89 -30.41 37.64
CA LYS A 74 -59.61 -30.19 38.32
C LYS A 74 -58.58 -31.24 37.92
N LEU A 75 -59.00 -32.50 37.83
CA LEU A 75 -58.11 -33.61 37.41
C LEU A 75 -57.70 -33.44 35.95
N ASN A 76 -58.63 -33.06 35.08
CA ASN A 76 -58.34 -32.76 33.67
C ASN A 76 -57.39 -31.56 33.51
N ASN A 77 -57.53 -30.52 34.33
CA ASN A 77 -56.60 -29.39 34.35
C ASN A 77 -55.20 -29.80 34.80
N ILE A 78 -55.09 -30.60 35.87
CA ILE A 78 -53.79 -31.10 36.36
C ILE A 78 -53.12 -31.99 35.30
N ALA A 79 -53.87 -32.91 34.69
CA ALA A 79 -53.38 -33.80 33.63
C ALA A 79 -52.93 -33.03 32.38
N SER A 80 -53.61 -31.93 32.04
CA SER A 80 -53.25 -31.06 30.92
C SER A 80 -52.21 -29.98 31.25
N GLY A 81 -51.64 -29.99 32.47
CA GLY A 81 -50.63 -29.01 32.91
C GLY A 81 -51.18 -27.59 33.14
N LYS A 82 -52.51 -27.43 33.22
CA LYS A 82 -53.20 -26.18 33.56
C LYS A 82 -53.32 -26.03 35.08
N TYR A 83 -53.77 -24.86 35.52
CA TYR A 83 -53.88 -24.55 36.95
C TYR A 83 -54.90 -25.47 37.66
N PRO A 84 -54.55 -26.01 38.86
CA PRO A 84 -55.43 -26.92 39.61
C PRO A 84 -56.73 -26.28 40.11
N VAL A 85 -56.77 -24.95 40.21
CA VAL A 85 -57.98 -24.22 40.61
C VAL A 85 -58.74 -23.85 39.34
N VAL A 86 -59.96 -24.36 39.21
CA VAL A 86 -60.84 -24.08 38.07
C VAL A 86 -61.20 -22.59 38.10
N GLY A 87 -60.80 -21.85 37.05
CA GLY A 87 -61.04 -20.40 36.95
C GLY A 87 -59.91 -19.50 37.48
N TYR A 88 -58.73 -20.04 37.80
CA TYR A 88 -57.58 -19.23 38.21
C TYR A 88 -57.08 -18.33 37.08
N ASN A 89 -56.93 -17.02 37.35
CA ASN A 89 -56.37 -16.06 36.40
C ASN A 89 -54.85 -15.92 36.62
N PRO A 90 -53.98 -16.40 35.71
CA PRO A 90 -52.53 -16.26 35.85
C PRO A 90 -52.00 -14.84 35.66
N TYR A 91 -52.82 -13.94 35.09
CA TYR A 91 -52.45 -12.56 34.80
C TYR A 91 -53.31 -11.62 35.64
N GLU A 92 -53.19 -11.72 36.96
CA GLU A 92 -53.78 -10.72 37.85
C GLU A 92 -53.08 -9.36 37.65
N PRO A 93 -53.85 -8.26 37.65
CA PRO A 93 -53.26 -6.93 37.54
C PRO A 93 -52.37 -6.65 38.76
N PHE A 94 -51.20 -6.05 38.53
CA PHE A 94 -50.32 -5.63 39.61
C PHE A 94 -51.03 -4.55 40.46
N LEU A 95 -51.39 -4.92 41.68
CA LEU A 95 -51.98 -4.02 42.66
C LEU A 95 -50.85 -3.28 43.39
N ASP A 96 -50.75 -1.98 43.17
CA ASP A 96 -49.77 -1.13 43.83
C ASP A 96 -50.26 -0.70 45.22
N ILE A 97 -50.18 -1.63 46.17
CA ILE A 97 -50.75 -1.49 47.51
C ILE A 97 -50.00 -0.41 48.33
N PHE A 98 -48.70 -0.24 48.10
CA PHE A 98 -47.83 0.57 48.97
C PHE A 98 -47.35 1.89 48.35
N SER A 99 -47.31 2.04 47.02
CA SER A 99 -46.83 3.29 46.38
C SER A 99 -47.80 4.47 46.53
N SER A 100 -49.08 4.19 46.85
CA SER A 100 -50.05 5.23 47.12
C SER A 100 -49.68 6.07 48.36
N GLU A 101 -48.96 5.47 49.31
CA GLU A 101 -48.47 6.11 50.52
C GLU A 101 -47.09 6.74 50.27
N LYS A 102 -47.02 8.08 50.25
CA LYS A 102 -45.76 8.82 50.08
C LYS A 102 -45.11 9.12 51.44
N SER A 103 -43.84 8.78 51.60
CA SER A 103 -43.08 9.17 52.79
C SER A 103 -42.63 10.64 52.73
N ILE A 104 -42.83 11.36 53.84
CA ILE A 104 -42.42 12.77 53.98
C ILE A 104 -40.92 12.88 54.31
N HIS A 105 -40.38 11.87 54.98
CA HIS A 105 -38.98 11.81 55.42
C HIS A 105 -38.16 10.83 54.58
N PRO A 106 -36.84 11.06 54.45
CA PRO A 106 -35.95 10.05 53.91
C PRO A 106 -35.95 8.81 54.83
N ILE A 107 -35.65 7.65 54.23
CA ILE A 107 -35.57 6.36 54.95
C ILE A 107 -34.46 6.39 56.03
N ASP A 108 -33.44 7.22 55.86
CA ASP A 108 -32.28 7.31 56.75
C ASP A 108 -31.97 8.76 57.11
N ASN A 109 -31.64 9.01 58.38
CA ASN A 109 -31.33 10.32 58.94
C ASN A 109 -29.83 10.47 59.27
N ARG A 110 -28.97 9.88 58.45
CA ARG A 110 -27.52 10.06 58.59
C ARG A 110 -27.14 11.52 58.29
N PRO A 111 -26.36 12.18 59.17
CA PRO A 111 -25.93 13.54 58.91
C PRO A 111 -25.08 13.61 57.64
N GLU A 112 -25.36 14.61 56.81
CA GLU A 112 -24.63 14.85 55.57
C GLU A 112 -23.13 15.10 55.86
N PRO A 113 -22.20 14.41 55.17
CA PRO A 113 -20.78 14.63 55.37
C PRO A 113 -20.35 16.00 54.82
N LYS A 114 -19.45 16.68 55.55
CA LYS A 114 -18.92 18.00 55.17
C LYS A 114 -18.29 18.05 53.77
N ALA A 115 -17.82 16.92 53.25
CA ALA A 115 -17.22 16.81 51.93
C ALA A 115 -18.18 17.15 50.78
N ARG A 116 -19.50 17.09 51.00
CA ARG A 116 -20.50 17.50 49.99
C ARG A 116 -20.63 19.01 49.86
N PHE A 117 -20.30 19.76 50.92
CA PHE A 117 -20.43 21.22 50.98
C PHE A 117 -19.10 21.96 50.72
N ILE A 118 -17.97 21.27 50.82
CA ILE A 118 -16.63 21.82 50.63
C ILE A 118 -16.15 21.42 49.23
N PRO A 119 -15.34 22.24 48.52
CA PRO A 119 -14.71 21.83 47.27
C PRO A 119 -13.94 20.50 47.40
N SER A 120 -13.85 19.77 46.30
CA SER A 120 -13.29 18.42 46.29
C SER A 120 -11.81 18.41 46.68
N LYS A 121 -11.47 17.60 47.69
CA LYS A 121 -10.08 17.35 48.09
C LYS A 121 -9.28 16.60 47.02
N ASP A 122 -9.97 15.81 46.20
CA ASP A 122 -9.33 15.04 45.14
C ASP A 122 -8.93 15.95 43.98
N GLU A 123 -9.75 16.93 43.64
CA GLU A 123 -9.42 17.98 42.67
C GLU A 123 -8.21 18.78 43.13
N MET A 124 -8.18 19.19 44.40
CA MET A 124 -7.02 19.87 45.00
C MET A 124 -5.75 19.03 44.89
N ARG A 125 -5.82 17.70 45.08
CA ARG A 125 -4.68 16.79 44.92
C ARG A 125 -4.21 16.71 43.46
N ILE A 126 -5.11 16.73 42.50
CA ILE A 126 -4.78 16.71 41.07
C ILE A 126 -4.14 18.04 40.67
N VAL A 127 -4.71 19.17 41.09
CA VAL A 127 -4.18 20.51 40.84
C VAL A 127 -2.79 20.67 41.46
N SER A 128 -2.56 20.20 42.69
CA SER A 128 -1.23 20.31 43.32
C SER A 128 -0.16 19.50 42.58
N ARG A 129 -0.49 18.32 42.06
CA ARG A 129 0.39 17.54 41.18
C ARG A 129 0.68 18.26 39.86
N MET A 130 -0.32 18.87 39.24
CA MET A 130 -0.14 19.67 38.02
C MET A 130 0.75 20.89 38.27
N VAL A 131 0.52 21.62 39.36
CA VAL A 131 1.35 22.76 39.77
C VAL A 131 2.78 22.32 40.05
N HIS A 132 3.00 21.17 40.70
CA HIS A 132 4.34 20.62 40.90
C HIS A 132 5.03 20.29 39.58
N ALA A 133 4.31 19.67 38.64
CA ALA A 133 4.84 19.37 37.31
C ALA A 133 5.17 20.64 36.50
N ILE A 134 4.37 21.70 36.64
CA ILE A 134 4.66 23.03 36.06
C ILE A 134 5.89 23.65 36.72
N LYS A 135 5.98 23.60 38.06
CA LYS A 135 7.12 24.13 38.82
C LYS A 135 8.43 23.43 38.47
N MET A 136 8.40 22.12 38.25
CA MET A 136 9.55 21.33 37.77
C MET A 136 9.82 21.49 36.27
N GLY A 137 8.93 22.16 35.53
CA GLY A 137 9.06 22.40 34.10
C GLY A 137 8.73 21.20 33.20
N TRP A 138 8.18 20.12 33.75
CA TRP A 138 7.76 18.93 33.00
C TRP A 138 6.47 19.17 32.21
N ALA A 139 5.59 20.00 32.75
CA ALA A 139 4.38 20.45 32.09
C ALA A 139 4.51 21.94 31.77
N ARG A 140 4.21 22.31 30.52
CA ARG A 140 4.05 23.71 30.12
C ARG A 140 2.60 23.90 29.70
N GLY A 141 2.06 25.09 29.96
CA GLY A 141 0.73 25.45 29.49
C GLY A 141 0.64 25.40 27.95
N PRO A 142 -0.57 25.44 27.39
CA PRO A 142 -0.75 25.48 25.95
C PRO A 142 -0.04 26.71 25.39
N LYS A 143 1.06 26.51 24.67
CA LYS A 143 1.70 27.58 23.90
C LYS A 143 0.84 27.86 22.68
N GLN A 144 0.65 29.14 22.35
CA GLN A 144 0.13 29.52 21.04
C GLN A 144 1.05 28.87 19.99
N LYS A 145 0.47 28.11 19.05
CA LYS A 145 1.25 27.48 17.98
C LYS A 145 1.83 28.62 17.14
N GLU A 146 3.11 28.90 17.30
CA GLU A 146 3.81 29.80 16.40
C GLU A 146 3.66 29.24 14.99
N GLU A 147 3.19 30.07 14.06
CA GLU A 147 3.09 29.69 12.65
C GLU A 147 4.47 29.26 12.15
N LYS A 148 4.50 28.18 11.35
CA LYS A 148 5.76 27.68 10.79
C LYS A 148 6.37 28.78 9.94
N LYS A 149 7.52 29.30 10.35
CA LYS A 149 8.26 30.29 9.56
C LYS A 149 8.70 29.63 8.25
N PHE A 150 8.14 30.08 7.13
CA PHE A 150 8.58 29.68 5.80
C PHE A 150 9.79 30.53 5.43
N TYR A 151 10.92 29.87 5.21
CA TYR A 151 12.11 30.51 4.66
C TYR A 151 12.14 30.27 3.15
N ASP A 152 12.46 31.30 2.38
CA ASP A 152 12.77 31.13 0.98
C ASP A 152 14.15 30.46 0.87
N ILE A 153 14.14 29.17 0.52
CA ILE A 153 15.34 28.37 0.34
C ILE A 153 16.15 28.78 -0.91
N TRP A 154 15.59 29.61 -1.79
CA TRP A 154 16.24 30.09 -3.02
C TRP A 154 16.80 31.52 -2.90
N ALA A 155 16.45 32.27 -1.86
CA ALA A 155 16.86 33.66 -1.68
C ALA A 155 18.40 33.89 -1.66
N ALA A 156 19.17 32.82 -1.45
CA ALA A 156 20.63 32.85 -1.37
C ALA A 156 21.35 32.15 -2.56
N GLU A 157 20.64 31.68 -3.59
CA GLU A 157 21.27 30.90 -4.68
C GLU A 157 22.13 31.74 -5.65
N ASP A 158 21.81 33.02 -5.84
CA ASP A 158 22.56 33.94 -6.70
C ASP A 158 23.93 34.29 -6.13
N ALA A 159 24.07 34.24 -4.81
CA ALA A 159 25.34 34.42 -4.13
C ALA A 159 26.14 33.11 -4.14
N MET A 160 27.09 33.02 -5.06
CA MET A 160 28.03 31.88 -5.18
C MET A 160 28.95 31.72 -3.94
N ASP A 161 28.90 32.68 -3.02
CA ASP A 161 29.76 32.79 -1.84
C ASP A 161 29.45 31.76 -0.73
N HIS A 162 28.26 31.15 -0.75
CA HIS A 162 27.81 30.22 0.30
C HIS A 162 27.96 28.74 -0.10
N LYS A 163 28.38 28.45 -1.33
CA LYS A 163 28.37 27.10 -1.88
C LYS A 163 29.59 26.32 -1.40
N THR A 164 29.35 25.13 -0.89
CA THR A 164 30.41 24.21 -0.49
C THR A 164 31.21 23.73 -1.71
N LYS A 165 32.46 23.30 -1.50
CA LYS A 165 33.34 22.79 -2.58
C LYS A 165 32.71 21.64 -3.37
N SER A 166 31.87 20.82 -2.74
CA SER A 166 31.12 19.72 -3.36
C SER A 166 29.94 20.21 -4.22
N GLU A 167 29.24 21.27 -3.81
CA GLU A 167 28.19 21.92 -4.61
C GLU A 167 28.76 22.54 -5.88
N LEU A 168 29.89 23.25 -5.76
CA LEU A 168 30.60 23.81 -6.90
C LEU A 168 31.09 22.72 -7.87
N ALA A 169 31.52 21.57 -7.36
CA ALA A 169 31.92 20.43 -8.20
C ALA A 169 30.73 19.82 -8.97
N ARG A 170 29.56 19.68 -8.32
CA ARG A 170 28.32 19.24 -8.98
C ARG A 170 27.88 20.19 -10.09
N MET A 171 28.01 21.50 -9.86
CA MET A 171 27.72 22.54 -10.86
C MET A 171 28.69 22.47 -12.06
N ARG A 172 29.99 22.20 -11.83
CA ARG A 172 31.00 22.07 -12.89
C ARG A 172 30.81 20.85 -13.78
N MET A 173 30.34 19.74 -13.21
CA MET A 173 30.07 18.49 -13.94
C MET A 173 28.58 18.30 -14.21
N HIS A 174 27.82 19.40 -14.35
CA HIS A 174 26.40 19.32 -14.67
C HIS A 174 26.22 18.74 -16.08
N MET A 175 25.70 17.52 -16.13
CA MET A 175 25.30 16.92 -17.38
C MET A 175 23.89 17.41 -17.75
N PRO A 176 23.73 18.18 -18.85
CA PRO A 176 22.46 18.81 -19.16
C PRO A 176 21.36 17.78 -19.40
N ALA A 177 20.15 18.10 -18.93
CA ALA A 177 18.99 17.27 -19.16
C ALA A 177 18.75 17.09 -20.68
N PRO A 178 18.37 15.88 -21.12
CA PRO A 178 18.08 15.62 -22.52
C PRO A 178 16.95 16.54 -22.98
N LYS A 179 17.23 17.35 -24.01
CA LYS A 179 16.26 18.24 -24.65
C LYS A 179 15.20 17.40 -25.34
N MET A 180 13.94 17.82 -25.22
CA MET A 180 12.86 17.24 -26.00
C MET A 180 13.13 17.55 -27.49
N PRO A 181 12.95 16.58 -28.40
CA PRO A 181 13.10 16.84 -29.82
C PRO A 181 12.11 17.93 -30.27
N LEU A 182 12.53 18.67 -31.29
CA LEU A 182 11.64 19.63 -31.95
C LEU A 182 10.48 18.87 -32.63
N PRO A 183 9.28 19.46 -32.75
CA PRO A 183 8.20 18.86 -33.52
C PRO A 183 8.62 18.60 -34.97
N VAL A 184 8.32 17.40 -35.49
CA VAL A 184 8.66 16.92 -36.84
C VAL A 184 7.38 16.84 -37.67
N HIS A 185 7.52 17.00 -39.00
CA HIS A 185 6.42 16.96 -39.97
C HIS A 185 5.68 15.60 -40.00
N ALA A 186 4.38 15.61 -40.28
CA ALA A 186 3.48 14.46 -40.09
C ALA A 186 3.77 13.26 -40.99
N GLU A 187 4.37 13.46 -42.16
CA GLU A 187 4.51 12.43 -43.19
C GLU A 187 5.57 11.36 -42.83
N SER A 188 6.63 11.74 -42.13
CA SER A 188 7.69 10.81 -41.70
C SER A 188 7.29 9.89 -40.55
N TRP A 189 6.05 10.00 -40.04
CA TRP A 189 5.55 9.25 -38.89
C TRP A 189 5.02 7.86 -39.24
N GLU A 190 4.40 7.72 -40.40
CA GLU A 190 3.65 6.51 -40.77
C GLU A 190 4.57 5.38 -41.22
N GLU A 191 5.73 5.70 -41.81
CA GLU A 191 6.69 4.72 -42.33
C GLU A 191 7.61 4.13 -41.24
N ALA A 192 7.78 4.81 -40.11
CA ALA A 192 8.72 4.39 -39.08
C ALA A 192 8.12 3.35 -38.11
N GLU A 193 8.92 2.33 -37.76
CA GLU A 193 8.58 1.40 -36.68
C GLU A 193 8.45 2.15 -35.34
N PRO A 194 7.59 1.69 -34.41
CA PRO A 194 7.33 2.37 -33.14
C PRO A 194 8.57 2.73 -32.31
N GLU A 195 9.65 1.96 -32.41
CA GLU A 195 10.89 2.14 -31.64
C GLU A 195 11.83 3.20 -32.26
N ASP A 196 11.83 3.33 -33.59
CA ASP A 196 12.69 4.28 -34.33
C ASP A 196 12.03 5.65 -34.55
N ARG A 197 10.81 5.81 -34.05
CA ARG A 197 10.04 7.04 -34.14
C ARG A 197 10.66 8.16 -33.29
N THR A 198 10.89 9.31 -33.91
CA THR A 198 11.50 10.51 -33.27
C THR A 198 10.62 11.21 -32.21
N ILE A 199 9.31 11.19 -32.37
CA ILE A 199 8.22 11.59 -31.47
C ILE A 199 7.36 10.32 -31.15
N GLN A 200 6.46 10.35 -30.18
CA GLN A 200 5.65 9.17 -29.82
C GLN A 200 4.16 9.30 -30.20
N PHE A 201 3.77 10.48 -30.70
CA PHE A 201 2.41 10.82 -31.11
C PHE A 201 2.38 11.37 -32.54
N ILE A 202 1.27 11.12 -33.23
CA ILE A 202 1.01 11.68 -34.55
C ILE A 202 0.46 13.10 -34.36
N PRO A 203 1.07 14.13 -34.96
CA PRO A 203 0.54 15.49 -34.86
C PRO A 203 -0.81 15.56 -35.58
N GLN A 204 -1.89 15.79 -34.83
CA GLN A 204 -3.24 15.93 -35.35
C GLN A 204 -3.71 17.38 -35.23
N LYS A 205 -4.33 17.90 -36.30
CA LYS A 205 -4.96 19.21 -36.30
C LYS A 205 -6.42 19.07 -35.85
N TYR A 206 -6.85 19.91 -34.91
CA TYR A 206 -8.23 20.02 -34.47
C TYR A 206 -8.75 21.44 -34.74
N ASP A 207 -10.01 21.60 -35.13
CA ASP A 207 -10.57 22.93 -35.44
C ASP A 207 -10.72 23.83 -34.20
N ALA A 208 -10.90 23.23 -33.01
CA ALA A 208 -11.14 23.95 -31.76
C ALA A 208 -10.56 23.18 -30.57
N LEU A 209 -10.12 23.90 -29.52
CA LEU A 209 -9.51 23.31 -28.33
C LEU A 209 -10.43 22.30 -27.60
N ARG A 210 -11.74 22.53 -27.64
CA ARG A 210 -12.72 21.62 -27.03
C ARG A 210 -12.78 20.24 -27.71
N LYS A 211 -12.36 20.15 -28.97
CA LYS A 211 -12.31 18.90 -29.74
C LYS A 211 -11.04 18.09 -29.47
N VAL A 212 -10.04 18.68 -28.79
CA VAL A 212 -8.77 18.00 -28.49
C VAL A 212 -9.04 16.89 -27.47
N PRO A 213 -8.84 15.61 -27.81
CA PRO A 213 -9.04 14.51 -26.89
C PRO A 213 -7.90 14.47 -25.85
N GLN A 214 -8.16 13.78 -24.74
CA GLN A 214 -7.09 13.44 -23.80
C GLN A 214 -6.07 12.54 -24.50
N TYR A 215 -4.78 12.84 -24.32
CA TYR A 215 -3.72 12.02 -24.89
C TYR A 215 -3.56 10.70 -24.12
N ASN A 216 -3.86 9.59 -24.78
CA ASN A 216 -3.94 8.25 -24.16
C ASN A 216 -2.60 7.78 -23.55
N LYS A 217 -1.47 8.08 -24.19
CA LYS A 217 -0.14 7.64 -23.75
C LYS A 217 0.53 8.61 -22.77
N PHE A 218 -0.15 9.67 -22.31
CA PHE A 218 0.47 10.70 -21.47
C PHE A 218 1.20 10.15 -20.24
N ILE A 219 0.59 9.19 -19.54
CA ILE A 219 1.16 8.60 -18.33
C ILE A 219 2.36 7.72 -18.67
N THR A 220 2.27 6.93 -19.75
CA THR A 220 3.35 6.02 -20.16
C THR A 220 4.59 6.80 -20.57
N GLU A 221 4.47 7.87 -21.37
CA GLU A 221 5.62 8.68 -21.79
C GLU A 221 6.32 9.37 -20.60
N ARG A 222 5.53 9.86 -19.62
CA ARG A 222 6.08 10.49 -18.42
C ARG A 222 6.81 9.47 -17.53
N PHE A 223 6.24 8.28 -17.41
CA PHE A 223 6.85 7.19 -16.67
C PHE A 223 8.15 6.71 -17.33
N GLU A 224 8.14 6.47 -18.64
CA GLU A 224 9.33 6.11 -19.43
C GLU A 224 10.41 7.18 -19.33
N ARG A 225 10.05 8.47 -19.41
CA ARG A 225 11.02 9.55 -19.21
C ARG A 225 11.62 9.51 -17.81
N CYS A 226 10.85 9.23 -16.76
CA CYS A 226 11.39 9.06 -15.41
C CYS A 226 12.36 7.88 -15.33
N LEU A 227 12.08 6.77 -16.03
CA LEU A 227 12.98 5.63 -16.13
C LEU A 227 14.27 5.98 -16.89
N ASP A 228 14.17 6.70 -18.01
CA ASP A 228 15.34 7.18 -18.75
C ASP A 228 16.22 8.09 -17.89
N LEU A 229 15.61 8.98 -17.10
CA LEU A 229 16.36 9.85 -16.19
C LEU A 229 17.08 9.05 -15.10
N TYR A 230 16.51 7.95 -14.63
CA TYR A 230 17.04 7.16 -13.51
C TYR A 230 18.04 6.07 -13.95
N LEU A 231 17.69 5.30 -14.99
CA LEU A 231 18.40 4.08 -15.39
C LEU A 231 19.37 4.30 -16.55
N ALA A 232 19.10 5.24 -17.47
CA ALA A 232 19.90 5.34 -18.69
C ALA A 232 21.29 5.94 -18.41
N PRO A 233 22.39 5.31 -18.89
CA PRO A 233 23.73 5.84 -18.70
C PRO A 233 23.93 7.13 -19.50
N ARG A 234 24.38 8.20 -18.83
CA ARG A 234 24.58 9.51 -19.46
C ARG A 234 26.05 9.70 -19.84
N LYS A 235 26.31 9.96 -21.13
CA LYS A 235 27.65 10.26 -21.68
C LYS A 235 27.70 11.58 -22.43
N ILE A 236 28.71 12.41 -22.16
CA ILE A 236 28.95 13.65 -22.90
C ILE A 236 29.38 13.29 -24.33
N LYS A 237 28.62 13.76 -25.33
CA LYS A 237 28.94 13.60 -26.76
C LYS A 237 29.37 14.96 -27.32
N MET A 238 30.60 15.05 -27.82
CA MET A 238 31.06 16.22 -28.57
C MET A 238 30.52 16.10 -30.00
N LYS A 239 29.59 16.97 -30.39
CA LYS A 239 29.09 17.03 -31.77
C LYS A 239 30.03 17.92 -32.58
N LEU A 240 30.66 17.35 -33.60
CA LEU A 240 31.47 18.08 -34.55
C LEU A 240 30.55 18.74 -35.57
N GLN A 241 30.52 20.07 -35.60
CA GLN A 241 29.86 20.85 -36.66
C GLN A 241 30.92 21.15 -37.71
N VAL A 242 31.06 20.27 -38.70
CA VAL A 242 31.98 20.42 -39.82
C VAL A 242 31.17 20.35 -41.09
N ASP A 243 31.38 21.31 -41.98
CA ASP A 243 30.76 21.30 -43.30
C ASP A 243 31.39 20.18 -44.13
N PRO A 244 30.61 19.46 -44.94
CA PRO A 244 31.11 18.30 -45.68
C PRO A 244 32.23 18.64 -46.67
N SER A 245 32.33 19.90 -47.09
CA SER A 245 33.42 20.44 -47.93
C SER A 245 34.77 20.43 -47.21
N ASP A 246 34.77 20.71 -45.91
CA ASP A 246 35.99 20.90 -45.11
C ASP A 246 36.64 19.56 -44.73
N LEU A 247 35.96 18.45 -45.03
CA LEU A 247 36.50 17.10 -44.90
C LEU A 247 37.53 16.79 -45.98
N LEU A 248 37.49 17.52 -47.10
CA LEU A 248 38.42 17.35 -48.20
C LEU A 248 39.61 18.31 -48.04
N PRO A 249 40.82 17.87 -48.43
CA PRO A 249 41.96 18.78 -48.50
C PRO A 249 41.76 19.80 -49.62
N ASP A 250 42.33 20.99 -49.46
CA ASP A 250 42.34 22.01 -50.51
C ASP A 250 43.16 21.53 -51.71
N LEU A 251 42.46 21.08 -52.75
CA LEU A 251 43.06 20.64 -54.01
C LEU A 251 43.13 21.80 -54.99
N PRO A 252 44.25 21.98 -55.73
CA PRO A 252 44.29 22.93 -56.83
C PRO A 252 43.33 22.48 -57.95
N ASN A 253 42.78 23.44 -58.69
CA ASN A 253 41.88 23.14 -59.79
C ASN A 253 42.61 22.33 -60.87
N PRO A 254 41.99 21.28 -61.43
CA PRO A 254 42.63 20.41 -62.41
C PRO A 254 43.01 21.16 -63.70
N GLU A 255 42.32 22.25 -64.05
CA GLU A 255 42.59 23.02 -65.26
C GLU A 255 43.95 23.74 -65.24
N ASP A 256 44.44 24.13 -64.06
CA ASP A 256 45.71 24.81 -63.88
C ASP A 256 46.92 23.87 -64.08
N LEU A 257 46.70 22.56 -64.04
CA LEU A 257 47.73 21.52 -64.19
C LEU A 257 47.87 21.02 -65.64
N ARG A 258 47.29 21.72 -66.62
CA ARG A 258 47.43 21.34 -68.04
C ARG A 258 48.86 21.60 -68.54
N PRO A 259 49.40 20.75 -69.44
CA PRO A 259 48.70 19.69 -70.17
C PRO A 259 48.75 18.29 -69.52
N PHE A 260 47.60 17.62 -69.45
CA PHE A 260 47.47 16.18 -69.15
C PHE A 260 46.57 15.51 -70.20
N PRO A 261 46.75 14.20 -70.49
CA PRO A 261 45.95 13.51 -71.50
C PRO A 261 44.48 13.41 -71.07
N THR A 262 43.55 13.93 -71.87
CA THR A 262 42.11 13.96 -71.60
C THR A 262 41.31 12.90 -72.37
N THR A 263 41.68 12.64 -73.62
CA THR A 263 40.96 11.69 -74.49
C THR A 263 41.88 10.61 -75.00
N LEU A 264 41.37 9.39 -75.10
CA LEU A 264 42.07 8.28 -75.76
C LEU A 264 42.23 8.61 -77.25
N ALA A 265 43.49 8.71 -77.73
CA ALA A 265 43.78 9.06 -79.12
C ALA A 265 43.73 7.87 -80.08
N PHE A 266 44.27 6.71 -79.70
CA PHE A 266 44.24 5.50 -80.52
C PHE A 266 44.06 4.25 -79.66
N VAL A 267 43.26 3.31 -80.14
CA VAL A 267 43.08 1.98 -79.53
C VAL A 267 43.85 0.98 -80.37
N SER A 268 44.88 0.36 -79.82
CA SER A 268 45.56 -0.77 -80.45
C SER A 268 44.85 -2.07 -80.06
N ARG A 269 44.28 -2.78 -81.04
CA ARG A 269 43.64 -4.09 -80.81
C ARG A 269 44.63 -5.21 -81.02
N TYR A 270 44.77 -6.09 -80.03
CA TYR A 270 45.58 -7.30 -80.09
C TYR A 270 44.74 -8.52 -79.68
N TYR A 271 45.09 -9.70 -80.19
CA TYR A 271 44.34 -10.95 -79.99
C TYR A 271 44.59 -11.63 -78.63
N HIS A 272 45.56 -11.15 -77.86
CA HIS A 272 45.91 -11.66 -76.53
C HIS A 272 46.07 -10.51 -75.52
N ILE A 273 45.96 -10.82 -74.23
CA ILE A 273 46.06 -9.84 -73.12
C ILE A 273 47.49 -9.28 -73.06
N LEU A 274 47.62 -7.94 -73.12
CA LEU A 274 48.90 -7.26 -72.92
C LEU A 274 49.11 -6.96 -71.44
N ASN A 275 50.15 -7.56 -70.84
CA ASN A 275 50.52 -7.36 -69.44
C ASN A 275 51.66 -6.35 -69.23
N SER A 276 52.39 -5.99 -70.29
CA SER A 276 53.46 -4.99 -70.23
C SER A 276 53.52 -4.16 -71.49
N LEU A 277 53.91 -2.88 -71.34
CA LEU A 277 54.14 -1.93 -72.41
C LEU A 277 55.46 -1.23 -72.14
N PHE A 278 56.33 -1.11 -73.14
CA PHE A 278 57.61 -0.41 -73.02
C PHE A 278 57.68 0.68 -74.10
N MET A 279 57.98 1.93 -73.70
CA MET A 279 58.26 3.01 -74.64
C MET A 279 59.78 3.15 -74.82
N PHE A 280 60.23 3.17 -76.07
CA PHE A 280 61.64 3.34 -76.41
C PHE A 280 61.96 4.83 -76.65
N ILE A 281 63.06 5.33 -76.08
CA ILE A 281 63.50 6.73 -76.25
C ILE A 281 64.34 6.83 -77.52
N GLN A 282 63.92 7.67 -78.48
CA GLN A 282 64.65 7.96 -79.70
C GLN A 282 65.58 9.17 -79.49
N SER A 283 66.90 8.97 -79.62
CA SER A 283 67.91 10.05 -79.55
C SER A 283 68.08 10.72 -80.92
N LYS A 284 67.74 12.00 -81.04
CA LYS A 284 67.93 12.78 -82.27
C LYS A 284 69.35 13.32 -82.35
N ARG A 285 70.18 12.82 -83.28
CA ARG A 285 71.41 13.51 -83.70
C ARG A 285 71.03 14.79 -84.47
N THR A 286 71.38 15.95 -83.94
CA THR A 286 71.26 17.23 -84.64
C THR A 286 72.44 17.37 -85.62
N HIS A 287 72.15 17.48 -86.92
CA HIS A 287 73.14 17.92 -87.90
C HIS A 287 73.20 19.45 -87.87
N THR A 288 74.30 20.02 -87.39
CA THR A 288 74.62 21.45 -87.58
C THR A 288 75.14 21.65 -89.00
N LYS A 289 74.55 22.60 -89.73
CA LYS A 289 75.08 23.12 -91.00
C LYS A 289 75.98 24.30 -90.70
#